data_AF-A0A2V7QHD0-F1
#
_entry.id   AF-A0A2V7QHD0-F1
#
_cell.length_a   1.000
_cell.length_b   1.000
_cell.length_c   1.000
_cell.angle_alpha   90.00
_cell.angle_beta   90.00
_cell.angle_gamma   90.00
#
_symmetry.space_group_name_H-M   'P 1'
#
loop_
_entity.id
_entity.type
_entity.pdbx_description
1 polymer ?
#
loop_
_entity_poly.entity_id
_entity_poly.type
_entity_poly.pdbx_seq_one_letter_code
_entity_poly.pdbx_strand_id
1 'polypeptide(L)'
;MRSAVLVVVGLLASPVALMAQAAAATKIDSVATQTAANSTSINFVWTLVAGFLVMFMQAGFALVETGFTRAKNAGHTMTMNFMVYAIGMLAYWAVGFALQAGGIGALATLGGYDKLNTEFSIHIGGHAWGLFGMQGFFLTGVAYNASIFAYFLFQMVFMDTAATIPTGAAAERWKFSAFCIFTAFIGTIIYPNYGNWVSGNGWLAALGRNVGLGHGHVDFAGSSVVHMTGGVMALLAGKLIGPRRGKYNSNGSANAIPGHNIPMALLGTFILAFGW
;
A
#
# COMPACT_ATOMS: atom_id res chain seq x y z
N MET A 1 -21.51 -46.70 -53.83
CA MET A 1 -20.32 -47.25 -53.15
C MET A 1 -19.27 -46.22 -52.70
N ARG A 2 -19.20 -45.00 -53.26
CA ARG A 2 -18.21 -43.98 -52.84
C ARG A 2 -18.56 -43.21 -51.55
N SER A 3 -19.84 -43.15 -51.16
CA SER A 3 -20.28 -42.37 -49.99
C SER A 3 -20.20 -43.12 -48.65
N ALA A 4 -20.11 -44.45 -48.66
CA ALA A 4 -19.98 -45.25 -47.43
C ALA A 4 -18.53 -45.27 -46.90
N VAL A 5 -17.54 -45.10 -47.77
CA VAL A 5 -16.11 -45.11 -47.41
C VAL A 5 -15.70 -43.79 -46.72
N LEU A 6 -16.33 -42.67 -47.07
CA LEU A 6 -16.04 -41.37 -46.46
C LEU A 6 -16.60 -41.19 -45.04
N VAL A 7 -17.69 -41.88 -44.69
CA VAL A 7 -18.25 -41.84 -43.33
C VAL A 7 -17.45 -42.70 -42.35
N VAL A 8 -16.78 -43.76 -42.83
CA VAL A 8 -15.95 -44.64 -42.00
C VAL A 8 -14.58 -44.02 -41.68
N VAL A 9 -14.06 -43.13 -42.54
CA VAL A 9 -12.78 -42.44 -42.30
C VAL A 9 -12.90 -41.33 -41.23
N GLY A 10 -14.09 -40.75 -41.03
CA GLY A 10 -14.34 -39.77 -39.96
C GLY A 10 -14.54 -40.38 -38.56
N LEU A 11 -14.76 -41.69 -38.45
CA LEU A 11 -15.09 -42.40 -37.20
C LEU A 11 -13.92 -43.21 -36.62
N LEU A 12 -12.72 -43.14 -37.22
CA LEU A 12 -11.53 -43.88 -36.79
C LEU A 12 -10.36 -42.93 -36.49
N ALA A 13 -10.58 -41.93 -35.63
CA ALA A 13 -9.46 -41.50 -34.80
C ALA A 13 -9.11 -42.72 -33.92
N SER A 14 -8.01 -43.40 -34.24
CA SER A 14 -7.65 -44.65 -33.56
C SER A 14 -7.64 -44.42 -32.04
N PRO A 15 -7.96 -45.43 -31.20
CA PRO A 15 -7.92 -45.28 -29.74
C PRO A 15 -6.57 -44.71 -29.26
N VAL A 16 -5.49 -45.03 -29.97
CA VAL A 16 -4.15 -44.51 -29.75
C VAL A 16 -4.02 -43.02 -30.08
N ALA A 17 -4.61 -42.54 -31.16
CA ALA A 17 -4.63 -41.11 -31.50
C ALA A 17 -5.46 -40.29 -30.50
N LEU A 18 -6.62 -40.81 -30.06
CA LEU A 18 -7.42 -40.18 -29.00
C LEU A 18 -6.66 -40.14 -27.67
N MET A 19 -6.00 -41.25 -27.29
CA MET A 19 -5.18 -41.32 -26.08
C MET A 19 -3.96 -40.41 -26.14
N ALA A 20 -3.30 -40.29 -27.29
CA ALA A 20 -2.17 -39.37 -27.48
C ALA A 20 -2.61 -37.90 -27.40
N GLN A 21 -3.78 -37.57 -27.96
CA GLN A 21 -4.34 -36.21 -27.89
C GLN A 21 -4.82 -35.86 -26.48
N ALA A 22 -5.42 -36.82 -25.76
CA ALA A 22 -5.76 -36.66 -24.34
C ALA A 22 -4.50 -36.48 -23.48
N ALA A 23 -3.44 -37.28 -23.71
CA ALA A 23 -2.18 -37.16 -22.99
C ALA A 23 -1.45 -35.83 -23.30
N ALA A 24 -1.54 -35.33 -24.53
CA ALA A 24 -1.03 -34.02 -24.91
C ALA A 24 -1.83 -32.89 -24.25
N ALA A 25 -3.16 -33.00 -24.19
CA ALA A 25 -4.01 -32.06 -23.45
C ALA A 25 -3.68 -32.03 -21.95
N THR A 26 -3.55 -33.20 -21.30
CA THR A 26 -3.12 -33.29 -19.88
C THR A 26 -1.75 -32.66 -19.67
N LYS A 27 -0.81 -32.83 -20.60
CA LYS A 27 0.51 -32.18 -20.52
C LYS A 27 0.39 -30.66 -20.65
N ILE A 28 -0.39 -30.17 -21.61
CA ILE A 28 -0.63 -28.72 -21.80
C ILE A 28 -1.28 -28.13 -20.54
N ASP A 29 -2.29 -28.79 -19.97
CA ASP A 29 -2.96 -28.35 -18.74
C ASP A 29 -2.01 -28.33 -17.54
N SER A 30 -1.12 -29.33 -17.43
CA SER A 30 -0.09 -29.38 -16.38
C SER A 30 0.93 -28.25 -16.52
N VAL A 31 1.35 -27.94 -17.75
CA VAL A 31 2.26 -26.83 -18.04
C VAL A 31 1.58 -25.51 -17.74
N ALA A 32 0.33 -25.31 -18.17
CA ALA A 32 -0.43 -24.09 -17.89
C ALA A 32 -0.61 -23.86 -16.38
N THR A 33 -0.94 -24.92 -15.63
CA THR A 33 -1.05 -24.87 -14.17
C THR A 33 0.27 -24.49 -13.52
N GLN A 34 1.38 -25.09 -13.96
CA GLN A 34 2.70 -24.78 -13.43
C GLN A 34 3.15 -23.36 -13.77
N THR A 35 2.85 -22.88 -14.98
CA THR A 35 3.12 -21.48 -15.39
C THR A 35 2.35 -20.49 -14.52
N ALA A 36 1.08 -20.75 -14.22
CA ALA A 36 0.27 -19.91 -13.34
C ALA A 36 0.80 -19.89 -11.89
N ALA A 37 1.20 -21.06 -11.37
CA ALA A 37 1.81 -21.18 -10.04
C ALA A 37 3.16 -20.45 -9.96
N ASN A 38 3.99 -20.55 -11.00
CA ASN A 38 5.26 -19.84 -11.10
C ASN A 38 5.07 -18.33 -11.18
N SER A 39 4.12 -17.84 -11.98
CA SER A 39 3.80 -16.41 -12.07
C SER A 39 3.37 -15.86 -10.71
N THR A 40 2.50 -16.57 -10.00
CA THR A 40 2.09 -16.20 -8.65
C THR A 40 3.29 -16.15 -7.69
N SER A 41 4.15 -17.17 -7.72
CA SER A 41 5.35 -17.23 -6.87
C SER A 41 6.34 -16.08 -7.15
N ILE A 42 6.52 -15.71 -8.42
CA ILE A 42 7.35 -14.57 -8.82
C ILE A 42 6.74 -13.26 -8.29
N ASN A 43 5.42 -13.09 -8.42
CA ASN A 43 4.73 -11.90 -7.90
C ASN A 43 4.89 -11.77 -6.39
N PHE A 44 4.85 -12.89 -5.65
CA PHE A 44 5.12 -12.91 -4.22
C PHE A 44 6.52 -12.41 -3.88
N VAL A 45 7.54 -13.00 -4.51
CA VAL A 45 8.94 -12.63 -4.28
C VAL A 45 9.14 -11.15 -4.59
N TRP A 46 8.65 -10.68 -5.74
CA TRP A 46 8.78 -9.28 -6.13
C TRP A 46 8.06 -8.34 -5.16
N THR A 47 6.84 -8.68 -4.75
CA THR A 47 6.07 -7.87 -3.78
C THR A 47 6.78 -7.75 -2.44
N LEU A 48 7.36 -8.85 -1.94
CA LEU A 48 8.11 -8.85 -0.68
C LEU A 48 9.41 -8.06 -0.81
N VAL A 49 10.17 -8.24 -1.89
CA VAL A 49 11.40 -7.46 -2.14
C VAL A 49 11.08 -5.97 -2.20
N ALA A 50 10.07 -5.57 -2.97
CA ALA A 50 9.62 -4.18 -3.03
C ALA A 50 9.16 -3.68 -1.64
N GLY A 51 8.40 -4.49 -0.89
CA GLY A 51 8.00 -4.18 0.47
C GLY A 51 9.18 -3.96 1.43
N PHE A 52 10.25 -4.76 1.31
CA PHE A 52 11.46 -4.58 2.11
C PHE A 52 12.26 -3.32 1.71
N LEU A 53 12.27 -2.98 0.42
CA LEU A 53 12.86 -1.72 -0.06
C LEU A 53 12.10 -0.50 0.49
N VAL A 54 10.77 -0.53 0.47
CA VAL A 54 9.94 0.53 1.06
C VAL A 54 10.09 0.57 2.58
N MET A 55 10.19 -0.58 3.25
CA MET A 55 10.51 -0.62 4.68
C MET A 55 11.84 0.07 4.99
N PHE A 56 12.84 -0.10 4.12
CA PHE A 56 14.15 0.54 4.28
C PHE A 56 14.09 2.07 4.08
N MET A 57 13.08 2.60 3.39
CA MET A 57 12.84 4.05 3.31
C MET A 57 12.65 4.68 4.69
N GLN A 58 12.20 3.93 5.71
CA GLN A 58 12.09 4.46 7.08
C GLN A 58 13.44 4.89 7.65
N ALA A 59 14.52 4.18 7.32
CA ALA A 59 15.87 4.63 7.64
C ALA A 59 16.23 5.91 6.87
N GLY A 60 15.80 6.00 5.61
CA GLY A 60 15.95 7.19 4.78
C GLY A 60 15.29 8.44 5.39
N PHE A 61 14.02 8.32 5.82
CA PHE A 61 13.30 9.39 6.50
C PHE A 61 13.97 9.78 7.82
N ALA A 62 14.35 8.79 8.62
CA ALA A 62 15.03 9.04 9.89
C ALA A 62 16.31 9.87 9.72
N LEU A 63 17.12 9.56 8.70
CA LEU A 63 18.35 10.28 8.40
C LEU A 63 18.10 11.66 7.77
N VAL A 64 17.18 11.76 6.80
CA VAL A 64 16.91 13.04 6.12
C VAL A 64 16.34 14.08 7.08
N GLU A 65 15.35 13.68 7.88
CA GLU A 65 14.71 14.57 8.84
C GLU A 65 15.68 14.98 9.93
N THR A 66 16.39 14.01 10.51
CA THR A 66 17.37 14.31 11.54
C THR A 66 18.44 15.27 10.99
N GLY A 67 18.95 15.03 9.78
CA GLY A 67 19.99 15.87 9.15
C GLY A 67 19.56 17.32 8.95
N PHE A 68 18.29 17.55 8.62
CA PHE A 68 17.70 18.88 8.43
C PHE A 68 17.20 19.56 9.72
N THR A 69 17.28 18.91 10.87
CA THR A 69 16.99 19.55 12.17
C THR A 69 18.25 20.17 12.80
N ARG A 70 18.08 20.96 13.87
CA ARG A 70 19.21 21.41 14.69
C ARG A 70 19.70 20.27 15.58
N ALA A 71 21.02 20.20 15.81
CA ALA A 71 21.66 19.10 16.55
C ALA A 71 21.00 18.76 17.89
N LYS A 72 20.53 19.78 18.64
CA LYS A 72 19.84 19.59 19.93
C LYS A 72 18.55 18.76 19.86
N ASN A 73 17.94 18.64 18.68
CA ASN A 73 16.70 17.91 18.43
C ASN A 73 16.92 16.58 17.70
N ALA A 74 18.19 16.21 17.43
CA ALA A 74 18.51 15.03 16.64
C ALA A 74 17.96 13.75 17.30
N GLY A 75 18.16 13.59 18.62
CA GLY A 75 17.65 12.44 19.37
C GLY A 75 16.13 12.33 19.29
N HIS A 76 15.41 13.42 19.55
CA HIS A 76 13.93 13.42 19.47
C HIS A 76 13.44 13.08 18.06
N THR A 77 14.07 13.61 17.01
CA THR A 77 13.68 13.39 15.61
C THR A 77 13.91 11.94 15.17
N MET A 78 15.06 11.38 15.53
CA MET A 78 15.39 9.98 15.27
C MET A 78 14.45 9.03 16.01
N THR A 79 14.15 9.30 17.29
CA THR A 79 13.21 8.48 18.07
C THR A 79 11.81 8.51 17.49
N MET A 80 11.32 9.66 17.01
CA MET A 80 10.01 9.71 16.35
C MET A 80 9.98 8.84 15.10
N ASN A 81 10.96 8.96 14.21
CA ASN A 81 11.01 8.15 12.99
C ASN A 81 11.06 6.64 13.29
N PHE A 82 11.85 6.22 14.28
CA PHE A 82 11.89 4.82 14.70
C PHE A 82 10.54 4.34 15.27
N MET A 83 9.86 5.20 16.03
CA MET A 83 8.59 4.89 16.68
C MET A 83 7.39 5.01 15.75
N VAL A 84 7.51 5.72 14.62
CA VAL A 84 6.49 5.73 13.54
C VAL A 84 6.22 4.29 13.13
N TYR A 85 7.28 3.55 12.78
CA TYR A 85 7.19 2.16 12.36
C TYR A 85 6.52 1.27 13.41
N ALA A 86 6.97 1.32 14.67
CA ALA A 86 6.42 0.47 15.72
C ALA A 86 4.93 0.74 16.00
N ILE A 87 4.56 2.02 16.13
CA ILE A 87 3.18 2.42 16.46
C ILE A 87 2.27 2.25 15.25
N GLY A 88 2.73 2.68 14.08
CA GLY A 88 2.03 2.57 12.81
C GLY A 88 1.73 1.12 12.47
N MET A 89 2.74 0.24 12.54
CA MET A 89 2.57 -1.19 12.28
C MET A 89 1.50 -1.81 13.19
N LEU A 90 1.50 -1.51 14.49
CA LEU A 90 0.52 -2.05 15.44
C LEU A 90 -0.88 -1.48 15.20
N ALA A 91 -0.99 -0.18 14.94
CA ALA A 91 -2.26 0.48 14.61
C ALA A 91 -2.88 -0.08 13.32
N TYR A 92 -2.05 -0.22 12.28
CA TYR A 92 -2.45 -0.75 10.99
C TYR A 92 -2.79 -2.24 11.07
N TRP A 93 -2.01 -3.03 11.79
CA TRP A 93 -2.32 -4.43 12.07
C TRP A 93 -3.66 -4.62 12.79
N ALA A 94 -3.91 -3.83 13.83
CA ALA A 94 -5.11 -3.98 14.65
C ALA A 94 -6.38 -3.58 13.88
N VAL A 95 -6.36 -2.44 13.18
CA VAL A 95 -7.55 -1.83 12.58
C VAL A 95 -7.33 -1.43 11.12
N GLY A 96 -6.21 -0.79 10.81
CA GLY A 96 -6.03 -0.14 9.51
C GLY A 96 -6.10 -1.09 8.31
N PHE A 97 -5.49 -2.26 8.40
CA PHE A 97 -5.56 -3.26 7.33
C PHE A 97 -7.00 -3.67 7.04
N ALA A 98 -7.83 -3.83 8.08
CA ALA A 98 -9.22 -4.21 7.92
C ALA A 98 -10.02 -3.14 7.20
N LEU A 99 -9.85 -1.88 7.59
CA LEU A 99 -10.53 -0.75 6.97
C LEU A 99 -10.07 -0.51 5.53
N GLN A 100 -8.77 -0.69 5.26
CA GLN A 100 -8.23 -0.50 3.91
C GLN A 100 -8.61 -1.64 2.96
N ALA A 101 -8.38 -2.88 3.39
CA ALA A 101 -8.37 -4.04 2.51
C ALA A 101 -9.53 -5.00 2.73
N GLY A 102 -10.33 -4.85 3.79
CA GLY A 102 -11.35 -5.82 4.21
C GLY A 102 -12.43 -6.14 3.18
N GLY A 103 -12.65 -5.25 2.20
CA GLY A 103 -13.58 -5.44 1.10
C GLY A 103 -12.96 -5.28 -0.29
N ILE A 104 -11.63 -5.46 -0.42
CA ILE A 104 -10.92 -5.30 -1.70
C ILE A 104 -11.28 -6.37 -2.74
N GLY A 105 -11.81 -7.51 -2.31
CA GLY A 105 -12.12 -8.67 -3.15
C GLY A 105 -10.91 -9.57 -3.39
N ALA A 106 -10.88 -10.22 -4.54
CA ALA A 106 -9.85 -11.20 -4.88
C ALA A 106 -8.49 -10.55 -5.17
N LEU A 107 -7.44 -10.99 -4.46
CA LEU A 107 -6.05 -10.60 -4.72
C LEU A 107 -5.49 -11.35 -5.94
N ALA A 108 -5.97 -11.01 -7.14
CA ALA A 108 -5.70 -11.75 -8.38
C ALA A 108 -4.20 -11.97 -8.67
N THR A 109 -3.35 -10.96 -8.44
CA THR A 109 -1.91 -11.04 -8.69
C THR A 109 -1.14 -11.86 -7.65
N LEU A 110 -1.77 -12.16 -6.51
CA LEU A 110 -1.20 -12.91 -5.39
C LEU A 110 -1.96 -14.22 -5.17
N GLY A 111 -2.39 -14.89 -6.24
CA GLY A 111 -3.03 -16.21 -6.13
C GLY A 111 -4.52 -16.20 -5.82
N GLY A 112 -5.19 -15.05 -5.96
CA GLY A 112 -6.65 -14.97 -6.03
C GLY A 112 -7.38 -15.13 -4.70
N TYR A 113 -6.74 -14.84 -3.57
CA TYR A 113 -7.38 -14.88 -2.26
C TYR A 113 -8.60 -13.95 -2.21
N ASP A 114 -9.80 -14.49 -1.91
CA ASP A 114 -11.09 -13.83 -2.09
C ASP A 114 -11.89 -13.62 -0.79
N LYS A 115 -11.31 -13.93 0.37
CA LYS A 115 -11.99 -13.76 1.66
C LYS A 115 -11.89 -12.36 2.25
N LEU A 116 -11.36 -11.38 1.51
CA LEU A 116 -11.44 -9.97 1.90
C LEU A 116 -12.61 -9.33 1.15
N ASN A 117 -13.84 -9.70 1.51
CA ASN A 117 -15.02 -9.44 0.69
C ASN A 117 -16.16 -8.74 1.43
N THR A 118 -15.88 -8.20 2.62
CA THR A 118 -16.87 -7.47 3.41
C THR A 118 -16.54 -5.97 3.37
N GLU A 119 -17.29 -5.22 2.56
CA GLU A 119 -17.16 -3.77 2.41
C GLU A 119 -18.40 -3.08 2.98
N PHE A 120 -18.23 -2.04 3.81
CA PHE A 120 -19.33 -1.16 4.15
C PHE A 120 -19.58 -0.19 2.99
N SER A 121 -20.77 -0.27 2.39
CA SER A 121 -21.13 0.51 1.21
C SER A 121 -22.46 1.23 1.38
N ILE A 122 -22.54 2.46 0.87
CA ILE A 122 -23.81 3.20 0.73
C ILE A 122 -24.31 3.06 -0.70
N HIS A 123 -25.65 3.05 -0.88
CA HIS A 123 -26.27 2.89 -2.19
C HIS A 123 -26.91 4.22 -2.60
N ILE A 124 -26.37 4.84 -3.65
CA ILE A 124 -26.85 6.13 -4.17
C ILE A 124 -26.90 6.04 -5.69
N GLY A 125 -28.04 6.43 -6.28
CA GLY A 125 -28.21 6.46 -7.74
C GLY A 125 -28.15 5.08 -8.40
N GLY A 126 -28.51 4.01 -7.68
CA GLY A 126 -28.42 2.64 -8.20
C GLY A 126 -27.02 2.02 -8.14
N HIS A 127 -26.03 2.75 -7.62
CA HIS A 127 -24.66 2.30 -7.48
C HIS A 127 -24.25 2.14 -6.02
N ALA A 128 -23.42 1.13 -5.73
CA ALA A 128 -22.77 0.96 -4.44
C ALA A 128 -21.49 1.80 -4.37
N TRP A 129 -21.26 2.41 -3.22
CA TRP A 129 -20.11 3.27 -2.93
C TRP A 129 -19.42 2.75 -1.67
N GLY A 130 -18.32 2.02 -1.85
CA GLY A 130 -17.51 1.47 -0.76
C GLY A 130 -16.80 2.57 0.03
N LEU A 131 -16.91 2.51 1.36
CA LEU A 131 -16.35 3.49 2.27
C LEU A 131 -15.22 2.94 3.14
N PHE A 132 -15.29 1.67 3.54
CA PHE A 132 -14.26 0.99 4.33
C PHE A 132 -14.56 -0.51 4.44
N GLY A 133 -13.49 -1.29 4.54
CA GLY A 133 -13.56 -2.73 4.79
C GLY A 133 -13.98 -3.08 6.21
N MET A 134 -14.60 -4.24 6.36
CA MET A 134 -15.18 -4.74 7.62
C MET A 134 -14.60 -6.10 8.04
N GLN A 135 -13.47 -6.50 7.46
CA GLN A 135 -12.87 -7.82 7.65
C GLN A 135 -11.35 -7.74 7.77
N GLY A 136 -10.77 -8.61 8.59
CA GLY A 136 -9.31 -8.66 8.80
C GLY A 136 -8.80 -7.82 9.97
N PHE A 137 -9.66 -7.44 10.93
CA PHE A 137 -9.23 -6.80 12.18
C PHE A 137 -8.25 -7.72 12.92
N PHE A 138 -7.13 -7.17 13.40
CA PHE A 138 -6.02 -7.94 13.97
C PHE A 138 -5.45 -9.03 13.05
N LEU A 139 -5.69 -8.95 11.74
CA LEU A 139 -5.49 -10.05 10.78
C LEU A 139 -6.19 -11.36 11.20
N THR A 140 -7.28 -11.26 11.95
CA THR A 140 -8.10 -12.40 12.38
C THR A 140 -9.30 -12.60 11.45
N GLY A 141 -9.89 -13.80 11.47
CA GLY A 141 -11.04 -14.12 10.60
C GLY A 141 -10.70 -14.21 9.11
N VAL A 142 -9.42 -14.06 8.76
CA VAL A 142 -8.86 -14.30 7.45
C VAL A 142 -8.01 -15.57 7.53
N ALA A 143 -8.16 -16.48 6.56
CA ALA A 143 -7.36 -17.71 6.55
C ALA A 143 -5.86 -17.37 6.53
N TYR A 144 -5.06 -18.08 7.32
CA TYR A 144 -3.61 -17.93 7.36
C TYR A 144 -3.03 -18.24 5.97
N ASN A 145 -2.74 -17.20 5.20
CA ASN A 145 -2.43 -17.30 3.79
C ASN A 145 -1.34 -16.30 3.41
N ALA A 146 -0.35 -16.75 2.64
CA ALA A 146 0.80 -15.94 2.24
C ALA A 146 0.40 -14.67 1.49
N SER A 147 -0.66 -14.70 0.67
CA SER A 147 -1.19 -13.55 -0.09
C SER A 147 -1.53 -12.38 0.83
N ILE A 148 -2.18 -12.70 1.95
CA ILE A 148 -2.63 -11.69 2.90
C ILE A 148 -1.43 -11.10 3.63
N PHE A 149 -0.48 -11.93 4.07
CA PHE A 149 0.69 -11.43 4.78
C PHE A 149 1.61 -10.60 3.88
N ALA A 150 1.79 -11.01 2.62
CA ALA A 150 2.54 -10.23 1.64
C ALA A 150 1.84 -8.90 1.34
N TYR A 151 0.52 -8.93 1.13
CA TYR A 151 -0.27 -7.72 0.89
C TYR A 151 -0.31 -6.79 2.12
N PHE A 152 -0.46 -7.36 3.32
CA PHE A 152 -0.39 -6.65 4.59
C PHE A 152 0.94 -5.93 4.76
N LEU A 153 2.06 -6.65 4.61
CA LEU A 153 3.40 -6.07 4.74
C LEU A 153 3.58 -4.94 3.73
N PHE A 154 3.20 -5.18 2.48
CA PHE A 154 3.32 -4.20 1.41
C PHE A 154 2.49 -2.94 1.71
N GLN A 155 1.24 -3.05 2.15
CA GLN A 155 0.43 -1.87 2.46
C GLN A 155 0.86 -1.16 3.75
N MET A 156 1.32 -1.91 4.76
CA MET A 156 1.75 -1.38 6.04
C MET A 156 2.94 -0.43 5.86
N VAL A 157 3.92 -0.77 5.03
CA VAL A 157 5.10 0.10 4.82
C VAL A 157 4.77 1.39 4.05
N PHE A 158 3.75 1.38 3.19
CA PHE A 158 3.24 2.60 2.53
C PHE A 158 2.47 3.50 3.50
N MET A 159 1.64 2.89 4.37
CA MET A 159 1.00 3.62 5.47
C MET A 159 2.04 4.30 6.36
N ASP A 160 3.12 3.58 6.69
CA ASP A 160 4.19 4.10 7.53
C ASP A 160 4.92 5.27 6.85
N THR A 161 5.11 5.17 5.54
CA THR A 161 5.63 6.27 4.70
C THR A 161 4.73 7.50 4.73
N ALA A 162 3.40 7.32 4.71
CA ALA A 162 2.48 8.44 4.84
C ALA A 162 2.51 9.07 6.24
N ALA A 163 2.68 8.25 7.28
CA ALA A 163 2.74 8.68 8.67
C ALA A 163 4.04 9.41 9.03
N THR A 164 5.14 9.13 8.33
CA THR A 164 6.43 9.79 8.59
C THR A 164 6.55 11.16 7.92
N ILE A 165 5.90 11.44 6.79
CA ILE A 165 5.97 12.76 6.11
C ILE A 165 5.67 13.96 7.05
N PRO A 166 4.64 13.94 7.92
CA PRO A 166 4.40 15.03 8.87
C PRO A 166 5.46 15.18 9.96
N THR A 167 6.26 14.14 10.26
CA THR A 167 7.24 14.21 11.36
C THR A 167 8.35 15.19 11.07
N GLY A 168 8.84 15.24 9.82
CA GLY A 168 9.82 16.24 9.38
C GLY A 168 9.26 17.66 9.38
N ALA A 169 7.99 17.83 8.98
CA ALA A 169 7.35 19.13 8.99
C ALA A 169 7.14 19.68 10.42
N ALA A 170 6.72 18.82 11.36
CA ALA A 170 6.49 19.16 12.76
C ALA A 170 7.75 19.05 13.64
N ALA A 171 8.90 18.66 13.06
CA ALA A 171 10.14 18.45 13.78
C ALA A 171 10.52 19.68 14.63
N GLU A 172 11.13 19.40 15.80
CA GLU A 172 11.60 20.38 16.79
C GLU A 172 10.53 21.13 17.60
N ARG A 173 9.22 20.87 17.38
CA ARG A 173 8.14 21.69 17.98
C ARG A 173 6.88 20.96 18.48
N TRP A 174 6.78 19.64 18.33
CA TRP A 174 5.71 18.85 18.96
C TRP A 174 6.22 17.89 20.03
N LYS A 175 5.33 17.52 20.96
CA LYS A 175 5.61 16.57 22.04
C LYS A 175 5.59 15.13 21.50
N PHE A 176 6.49 14.29 21.98
CA PHE A 176 6.54 12.86 21.62
C PHE A 176 5.20 12.13 21.84
N SER A 177 4.48 12.43 22.93
CA SER A 177 3.16 11.81 23.18
C SER A 177 2.10 12.22 22.14
N ALA A 178 2.10 13.48 21.69
CA ALA A 178 1.21 13.95 20.65
C ALA A 178 1.53 13.26 19.31
N PHE A 179 2.82 13.09 19.03
CA PHE A 179 3.30 12.30 17.89
C PHE A 179 2.79 10.84 17.95
N CYS A 180 2.90 10.15 19.08
CA CYS A 180 2.43 8.76 19.20
C CYS A 180 0.92 8.62 18.91
N ILE A 181 0.10 9.53 19.46
CA ILE A 181 -1.35 9.54 19.23
C ILE A 181 -1.65 9.82 17.75
N PHE A 182 -0.94 10.79 17.17
CA PHE A 182 -1.08 11.16 15.78
C PHE A 182 -0.75 10.00 14.83
N THR A 183 0.37 9.31 15.04
CA THR A 183 0.77 8.13 14.25
C THR A 183 -0.26 7.01 14.37
N ALA A 184 -0.75 6.72 15.59
CA ALA A 184 -1.78 5.70 15.78
C ALA A 184 -3.08 6.05 15.04
N PHE A 185 -3.47 7.32 15.04
CA PHE A 185 -4.66 7.79 14.33
C PHE A 185 -4.51 7.71 12.80
N ILE A 186 -3.31 7.97 12.27
CA ILE A 186 -3.02 7.80 10.84
C ILE A 186 -3.12 6.33 10.45
N GLY A 187 -2.45 5.45 11.20
CA GLY A 187 -2.42 4.02 10.90
C GLY A 187 -3.74 3.31 11.10
N THR A 188 -4.65 3.86 11.90
CA THR A 188 -5.99 3.29 12.11
C THR A 188 -7.06 3.88 11.21
N ILE A 189 -7.08 5.20 10.97
CA ILE A 189 -8.25 5.88 10.38
C ILE A 189 -7.91 6.66 9.12
N ILE A 190 -6.96 7.59 9.16
CA ILE A 190 -6.78 8.54 8.05
C ILE A 190 -6.29 7.82 6.78
N TYR A 191 -5.16 7.12 6.89
CA TYR A 191 -4.55 6.46 5.73
C TYR A 191 -5.39 5.28 5.24
N PRO A 192 -5.84 4.34 6.11
CA PRO A 192 -6.62 3.18 5.68
C PRO A 192 -7.89 3.51 4.91
N ASN A 193 -8.68 4.49 5.39
CA ASN A 193 -9.93 4.85 4.72
C ASN A 193 -9.66 5.45 3.35
N TYR A 194 -8.69 6.37 3.24
CA TYR A 194 -8.36 6.93 1.94
C TYR A 194 -7.78 5.88 0.99
N GLY A 195 -6.96 4.95 1.50
CA GLY A 195 -6.46 3.79 0.76
C GLY A 195 -7.58 2.88 0.26
N ASN A 196 -8.63 2.65 1.07
CA ASN A 196 -9.83 1.94 0.63
C ASN A 196 -10.52 2.68 -0.51
N TRP A 197 -10.77 3.99 -0.37
CA TRP A 197 -11.55 4.75 -1.34
C TRP A 197 -10.97 4.69 -2.75
N VAL A 198 -9.64 4.71 -2.87
CA VAL A 198 -8.95 4.71 -4.16
C VAL A 198 -8.64 3.31 -4.72
N SER A 199 -8.99 2.24 -4.01
CA SER A 199 -8.67 0.87 -4.40
C SER A 199 -9.91 -0.03 -4.39
N GLY A 200 -9.83 -1.19 -5.05
CA GLY A 200 -10.89 -2.21 -5.05
C GLY A 200 -12.29 -1.65 -5.33
N ASN A 201 -13.17 -1.77 -4.32
CA ASN A 201 -14.58 -1.35 -4.34
C ASN A 201 -14.81 0.06 -3.77
N GLY A 202 -13.75 0.78 -3.42
CA GLY A 202 -13.84 2.14 -2.88
C GLY A 202 -14.51 3.11 -3.83
N TRP A 203 -15.19 4.10 -3.26
CA TRP A 203 -16.02 5.03 -4.02
C TRP A 203 -15.24 5.88 -5.03
N LEU A 204 -13.99 6.26 -4.75
CA LEU A 204 -13.14 7.01 -5.70
C LEU A 204 -12.70 6.14 -6.87
N ALA A 205 -12.33 4.88 -6.61
CA ALA A 205 -12.00 3.90 -7.65
C ALA A 205 -13.22 3.58 -8.53
N ALA A 206 -14.42 3.54 -7.94
CA ALA A 206 -15.66 3.23 -8.62
C ALA A 206 -16.27 4.43 -9.36
N LEU A 207 -15.93 5.67 -8.99
CA LEU A 207 -16.56 6.90 -9.48
C LEU A 207 -16.73 6.93 -11.00
N GLY A 208 -15.64 6.85 -11.75
CA GLY A 208 -15.68 6.94 -13.21
C GLY A 208 -16.54 5.85 -13.86
N ARG A 209 -16.51 4.63 -13.33
CA ARG A 209 -17.32 3.50 -13.84
C ARG A 209 -18.79 3.69 -13.49
N ASN A 210 -19.09 4.12 -12.27
CA ASN A 210 -20.46 4.30 -11.78
C ASN A 210 -21.16 5.50 -12.45
N VAL A 211 -20.43 6.57 -12.76
CA VAL A 211 -21.03 7.79 -13.35
C VAL A 211 -20.78 7.95 -14.85
N GLY A 212 -20.23 6.93 -15.52
CA GLY A 212 -20.02 6.95 -16.98
C GLY A 212 -18.92 7.90 -17.46
N LEU A 213 -17.95 8.23 -16.61
CA LEU A 213 -16.82 9.12 -16.93
C LEU A 213 -15.53 8.37 -17.28
N GLY A 214 -15.57 7.04 -17.40
CA GLY A 214 -14.42 6.20 -17.74
C GLY A 214 -13.79 5.54 -16.51
N HIS A 215 -12.48 5.66 -16.36
CA HIS A 215 -11.80 5.18 -15.14
C HIS A 215 -12.12 6.10 -13.96
N GLY A 216 -12.20 5.52 -12.75
CA GLY A 216 -12.26 6.31 -11.51
C GLY A 216 -10.91 6.95 -11.18
N HIS A 217 -10.70 7.28 -9.92
CA HIS A 217 -9.41 7.77 -9.44
C HIS A 217 -8.30 6.73 -9.70
N VAL A 218 -7.20 7.17 -10.30
CA VAL A 218 -6.05 6.30 -10.61
C VAL A 218 -4.84 6.79 -9.82
N ASP A 219 -4.34 5.95 -8.93
CA ASP A 219 -3.13 6.19 -8.15
C ASP A 219 -2.26 4.94 -8.16
N PHE A 220 -1.19 4.95 -8.95
CA PHE A 220 -0.37 3.77 -9.21
C PHE A 220 0.40 3.30 -7.97
N ALA A 221 1.10 4.23 -7.30
CA ALA A 221 2.03 3.94 -6.21
C ALA A 221 1.84 4.87 -4.99
N GLY A 222 0.71 5.57 -4.90
CA GLY A 222 0.40 6.39 -3.73
C GLY A 222 0.82 7.86 -3.85
N SER A 223 0.84 8.44 -5.05
CA SER A 223 1.02 9.90 -5.21
C SER A 223 -0.04 10.67 -4.42
N SER A 224 -1.26 10.15 -4.39
CA SER A 224 -2.31 10.69 -3.53
C SER A 224 -2.33 9.98 -2.16
N VAL A 225 -2.40 8.65 -2.13
CA VAL A 225 -2.63 7.88 -0.89
C VAL A 225 -1.54 8.09 0.14
N VAL A 226 -0.30 8.14 -0.31
CA VAL A 226 0.87 8.35 0.55
C VAL A 226 1.25 9.82 0.58
N HIS A 227 1.64 10.40 -0.57
CA HIS A 227 2.32 11.70 -0.58
C HIS A 227 1.38 12.88 -0.38
N MET A 228 0.21 12.90 -1.03
CA MET A 228 -0.77 13.96 -0.78
C MET A 228 -1.33 13.86 0.65
N THR A 229 -1.71 12.66 1.12
CA THR A 229 -2.20 12.47 2.50
C THR A 229 -1.16 12.95 3.51
N GLY A 230 0.08 12.48 3.41
CA GLY A 230 1.20 12.91 4.25
C GLY A 230 1.48 14.41 4.13
N GLY A 231 1.45 14.96 2.92
CA GLY A 231 1.71 16.38 2.64
C GLY A 231 0.63 17.32 3.19
N VAL A 232 -0.65 16.96 3.07
CA VAL A 232 -1.77 17.71 3.65
C VAL A 232 -1.69 17.66 5.18
N MET A 233 -1.41 16.49 5.75
CA MET A 233 -1.20 16.36 7.19
C MET A 233 0.00 17.19 7.67
N ALA A 234 1.11 17.19 6.92
CA ALA A 234 2.29 18.00 7.21
C ALA A 234 1.99 19.50 7.14
N LEU A 235 1.21 19.94 6.15
CA LEU A 235 0.76 21.33 6.02
C LEU A 235 -0.11 21.75 7.21
N LEU A 236 -1.09 20.92 7.58
CA LEU A 236 -1.99 21.20 8.70
C LEU A 236 -1.24 21.19 10.04
N ALA A 237 -0.40 20.19 10.30
CA ALA A 237 0.45 20.14 11.48
C ALA A 237 1.35 21.38 11.54
N GLY A 238 1.94 21.76 10.40
CA GLY A 238 2.78 22.94 10.29
C GLY A 238 2.06 24.25 10.62
N LYS A 239 0.82 24.39 10.16
CA LYS A 239 -0.06 25.54 10.42
C LYS A 239 -0.52 25.61 11.87
N LEU A 240 -0.97 24.49 12.44
CA LEU A 240 -1.54 24.44 13.79
C LEU A 240 -0.48 24.58 14.89
N ILE A 241 0.69 23.94 14.72
CA ILE A 241 1.78 24.04 15.72
C ILE A 241 2.47 25.41 15.65
N GLY A 242 2.49 26.04 14.47
CA GLY A 242 3.10 27.35 14.27
C GLY A 242 4.64 27.31 14.20
N PRO A 243 5.27 28.38 13.70
CA PRO A 243 6.66 28.34 13.25
C PRO A 243 7.68 27.98 14.34
N ARG A 244 8.82 27.41 13.93
CA ARG A 244 9.93 27.12 14.83
C ARG A 244 10.44 28.41 15.48
N ARG A 245 10.81 28.34 16.76
CA ARG A 245 11.41 29.48 17.47
C ARG A 245 12.64 29.99 16.71
N GLY A 246 12.64 31.28 16.41
CA GLY A 246 13.67 31.97 15.62
C GLY A 246 13.48 31.90 14.10
N LYS A 247 12.40 31.31 13.57
CA LYS A 247 12.16 31.23 12.12
C LYS A 247 11.81 32.57 11.48
N TYR A 248 11.08 33.43 12.19
CA TYR A 248 10.65 34.74 11.69
C TYR A 248 11.03 35.83 12.69
N ASN A 249 11.50 36.97 12.18
CA ASN A 249 11.80 38.17 12.97
C ASN A 249 10.52 39.00 13.19
N SER A 250 10.58 40.01 14.06
CA SER A 250 9.44 40.90 14.35
C SER A 250 8.93 41.67 13.12
N ASN A 251 9.79 41.90 12.12
CA ASN A 251 9.43 42.52 10.84
C ASN A 251 8.92 41.50 9.79
N GLY A 252 8.72 40.24 10.17
CA GLY A 252 8.24 39.17 9.29
C GLY A 252 9.30 38.52 8.40
N SER A 253 10.55 38.99 8.41
CA SER A 253 11.60 38.37 7.58
C SER A 253 11.95 36.96 8.07
N ALA A 254 12.26 36.06 7.13
CA ALA A 254 12.54 34.67 7.42
C ALA A 254 14.03 34.44 7.68
N ASN A 255 14.34 33.75 8.78
CA ASN A 255 15.68 33.27 9.08
C ASN A 255 15.90 31.87 8.48
N ALA A 256 17.10 31.63 7.96
CA ALA A 256 17.54 30.28 7.62
C ALA A 256 17.79 29.49 8.91
N ILE A 257 17.28 28.25 8.97
CA ILE A 257 17.61 27.28 10.01
C ILE A 257 18.28 26.13 9.29
N PRO A 258 19.62 26.15 9.12
CA PRO A 258 20.32 25.11 8.37
C PRO A 258 20.25 23.78 9.12
N GLY A 259 20.27 22.70 8.35
CA GLY A 259 20.45 21.36 8.90
C GLY A 259 21.81 21.23 9.57
N HIS A 260 21.88 20.48 10.67
CA HIS A 260 23.12 20.31 11.42
C HIS A 260 24.07 19.28 10.79
N ASN A 261 23.57 18.41 9.89
CA ASN A 261 24.38 17.36 9.27
C ASN A 261 23.86 17.05 7.84
N ILE A 262 24.42 17.76 6.86
CA ILE A 262 24.08 17.59 5.44
C ILE A 262 24.49 16.21 4.89
N PRO A 263 25.67 15.64 5.20
CA PRO A 263 25.99 14.26 4.79
C PRO A 263 24.94 13.23 5.22
N MET A 264 24.43 13.34 6.45
CA MET A 264 23.33 12.49 6.93
C MET A 264 22.04 12.71 6.13
N ALA A 265 21.72 13.97 5.81
CA ALA A 265 20.55 14.26 4.99
C ALA A 265 20.67 13.69 3.57
N LEU A 266 21.85 13.77 2.96
CA LEU A 266 22.14 13.21 1.64
C LEU A 266 22.07 11.68 1.65
N LEU A 267 22.66 11.02 2.65
CA LEU A 267 22.54 9.56 2.80
C LEU A 267 21.09 9.13 2.93
N GLY A 268 20.29 9.84 3.75
CA GLY A 268 18.86 9.61 3.87
C GLY A 268 18.15 9.74 2.52
N THR A 269 18.47 10.78 1.76
CA THR A 269 17.91 11.02 0.42
C THR A 269 18.25 9.89 -0.55
N PHE A 270 19.50 9.40 -0.57
CA PHE A 270 19.88 8.27 -1.40
C PHE A 270 19.14 6.98 -1.03
N ILE A 271 18.93 6.72 0.26
CA ILE A 271 18.15 5.57 0.72
C ILE A 271 16.69 5.69 0.27
N LEU A 272 16.09 6.88 0.38
CA LEU A 272 14.74 7.14 -0.11
C LEU A 272 14.63 6.91 -1.62
N ALA A 273 15.59 7.43 -2.39
CA ALA A 273 15.62 7.25 -3.84
C ALA A 273 15.83 5.78 -4.27
N PHE A 274 16.53 4.99 -3.45
CA PHE A 274 16.73 3.56 -3.71
C PHE A 274 15.51 2.71 -3.34
N GLY A 275 14.79 3.09 -2.28
CA GLY A 275 13.60 2.36 -1.83
C GLY A 275 12.34 2.64 -2.65
N TRP A 276 12.31 3.75 -3.40
CA TRP A 276 11.23 4.20 -4.26
C TRP A 276 11.26 3.50 -5.64
#